data_AF-A0A7J6DVX5-F1
#
_entry.id   AF-A0A7J6DVX5-F1
#
_cell.length_a   1.000
_cell.length_b   1.000
_cell.length_c   1.000
_cell.angle_alpha   90.00
_cell.angle_beta   90.00
_cell.angle_gamma   90.00
#
_symmetry.space_group_name_H-M   'P 1'
#
loop_
_entity.id
_entity.type
_entity.pdbx_description
1 polymer ?
#
loop_
_entity_poly.entity_id
_entity_poly.type
_entity_poly.pdbx_seq_one_letter_code
_entity_poly.pdbx_strand_id
1 'polypeptide(L)'
;MAASPIFILILIVSIAGIQSNDSIDKTCKTTKYYDLCFPSLKSDPTSKNTDFKGLATIMIGIGMANSTATSSYLLSQLLSAFGNDVAMKKVLKECVDKYGFAAEAL
;
A
#
# COMPACT_ATOMS: atom_id res chain seq x y z
N MET A 1 -45.90 15.02 2.62
CA MET A 1 -45.17 13.79 2.21
C MET A 1 -44.53 13.20 3.46
N ALA A 2 -45.22 12.29 4.15
CA ALA A 2 -44.71 11.70 5.38
C ALA A 2 -43.90 10.44 5.03
N ALA A 3 -42.62 10.41 5.40
CA ALA A 3 -41.80 9.21 5.23
C ALA A 3 -42.30 8.11 6.18
N SER A 4 -42.44 6.88 5.67
CA SER A 4 -42.90 5.72 6.44
C SER A 4 -41.96 5.45 7.63
N PRO A 5 -42.48 5.10 8.82
CA PRO A 5 -41.66 4.75 9.98
C PRO A 5 -40.72 3.56 9.69
N ILE A 6 -41.09 2.70 8.73
CA ILE A 6 -40.26 1.58 8.26
C ILE A 6 -39.04 2.10 7.48
N PHE A 7 -39.22 3.15 6.67
CA PHE A 7 -38.14 3.78 5.91
C PHE A 7 -37.14 4.46 6.85
N ILE A 8 -37.64 5.12 7.89
CA ILE A 8 -36.81 5.63 8.99
C ILE A 8 -36.06 4.48 9.65
N LEU A 9 -36.73 3.37 10.02
CA LEU A 9 -36.05 2.23 10.64
C LEU A 9 -34.89 1.65 9.80
N ILE A 10 -35.11 1.50 8.50
CA ILE A 10 -34.11 1.00 7.55
C ILE A 10 -32.92 1.96 7.44
N LEU A 11 -33.18 3.28 7.42
CA LEU A 11 -32.13 4.30 7.48
C LEU A 11 -31.31 4.17 8.77
N ILE A 12 -31.93 4.06 9.95
CA ILE A 12 -31.19 3.97 11.23
C ILE A 12 -30.29 2.73 11.27
N VAL A 13 -30.79 1.57 10.81
CA VAL A 13 -30.01 0.32 10.75
C VAL A 13 -28.81 0.45 9.80
N SER A 14 -28.98 1.16 8.68
CA SER A 14 -27.90 1.42 7.73
C SER A 14 -26.81 2.34 8.30
N ILE A 15 -27.19 3.32 9.14
CA ILE A 15 -26.26 4.27 9.75
C ILE A 15 -25.53 3.64 10.96
N ALA A 16 -26.20 2.78 11.73
CA ALA A 16 -25.63 2.10 12.89
C ALA A 16 -24.59 1.01 12.54
N GLY A 17 -24.59 0.52 11.30
CA GLY A 17 -23.63 -0.47 10.79
C GLY A 17 -22.24 0.08 10.44
N ILE A 18 -22.03 1.40 10.52
CA ILE A 18 -20.75 2.06 10.19
C ILE A 18 -20.07 2.56 11.46
N GLN A 19 -19.73 1.65 12.38
CA GLN A 19 -18.62 1.92 13.30
C GLN A 19 -17.32 1.56 12.59
N SER A 20 -16.89 2.41 11.65
CA SER A 20 -15.53 2.33 11.12
C SER A 20 -14.57 2.87 12.17
N ASN A 21 -14.31 2.06 13.20
CA ASN A 21 -13.14 2.19 14.06
C ASN A 21 -11.92 1.70 13.26
N ASP A 22 -11.74 2.23 12.04
CA ASP A 22 -10.89 1.67 10.98
C ASP A 22 -9.46 1.58 11.50
N SER A 23 -9.02 0.37 11.83
CA SER A 23 -7.67 0.09 12.30
C SER A 23 -6.62 0.56 11.30
N ILE A 24 -6.99 0.61 10.01
CA ILE A 24 -6.17 1.18 8.94
C ILE A 24 -6.00 2.69 9.12
N ASP A 25 -7.09 3.44 9.33
CA ASP A 25 -7.02 4.89 9.52
C ASP A 25 -6.14 5.28 10.72
N LYS A 26 -6.32 4.60 11.85
CA LYS A 26 -5.49 4.81 13.05
C LYS A 26 -4.03 4.51 12.79
N THR A 27 -3.74 3.39 12.14
CA THR A 27 -2.37 2.99 11.79
C THR A 27 -1.74 4.03 10.86
N CYS A 28 -2.43 4.40 9.78
CA CYS A 28 -1.89 5.30 8.78
C CYS A 28 -1.65 6.73 9.30
N LYS A 29 -2.44 7.21 10.26
CA LYS A 29 -2.23 8.50 10.93
C LYS A 29 -0.92 8.59 11.72
N THR A 30 -0.37 7.45 12.12
CA THR A 30 0.95 7.40 12.79
C THR A 30 2.12 7.33 11.81
N THR A 31 1.85 7.20 10.51
CA THR A 31 2.89 7.15 9.48
C THR A 31 3.19 8.54 8.93
N LYS A 32 4.39 8.71 8.36
CA LYS A 32 4.76 9.94 7.66
C LYS A 32 3.94 10.18 6.38
N TYR A 33 3.44 9.11 5.76
CA TYR A 33 2.80 9.15 4.44
C TYR A 33 1.42 8.49 4.48
N TYR A 34 0.45 9.16 5.10
CA TYR A 34 -0.93 8.68 5.19
C TYR A 34 -1.53 8.36 3.82
N ASP A 35 -1.33 9.25 2.85
CA ASP A 35 -1.88 9.13 1.49
C ASP A 35 -1.28 7.96 0.70
N LEU A 36 -0.14 7.43 1.14
CA LEU A 36 0.39 6.16 0.63
C LEU A 36 -0.17 4.99 1.44
N CYS A 37 -0.10 5.06 2.77
CA CYS A 37 -0.49 3.98 3.67
C CYS A 37 -1.95 3.55 3.49
N PHE A 38 -2.88 4.51 3.52
CA PHE A 38 -4.31 4.23 3.55
C PHE A 38 -4.77 3.48 2.28
N PRO A 39 -4.51 3.97 1.06
CA PRO A 39 -4.87 3.23 -0.15
C PRO A 39 -4.07 1.93 -0.30
N SER A 40 -2.82 1.86 0.16
CA SER A 40 -2.01 0.64 0.11
C SER A 40 -2.65 -0.48 0.92
N LEU A 41 -2.96 -0.24 2.20
CA LEU A 41 -3.61 -1.25 3.04
C LEU A 41 -5.03 -1.57 2.56
N LYS A 42 -5.80 -0.56 2.15
CA LYS A 42 -7.18 -0.76 1.69
C LYS A 42 -7.30 -1.57 0.39
N SER A 43 -6.23 -1.60 -0.41
CA SER A 43 -6.17 -2.42 -1.62
C SER A 43 -6.12 -3.93 -1.32
N ASP A 44 -5.66 -4.31 -0.13
CA ASP A 44 -5.67 -5.70 0.32
C ASP A 44 -7.01 -6.03 1.03
N PRO A 45 -7.81 -6.97 0.53
CA PRO A 45 -9.10 -7.31 1.14
C PRO A 45 -8.97 -7.92 2.55
N THR A 46 -7.80 -8.47 2.91
CA THR A 46 -7.53 -9.06 4.23
C THR A 46 -7.26 -8.01 5.31
N SER A 47 -6.94 -6.76 4.92
CA SER A 47 -6.63 -5.65 5.83
C SER A 47 -7.77 -5.29 6.78
N LYS A 48 -9.03 -5.53 6.39
CA LYS A 48 -10.21 -5.20 7.21
C LYS A 48 -10.42 -6.12 8.40
N ASN A 49 -9.87 -7.34 8.35
CA ASN A 49 -10.16 -8.40 9.31
C ASN A 49 -8.95 -8.77 10.18
N THR A 50 -7.91 -7.94 10.18
CA THR A 50 -6.63 -8.27 10.82
C THR A 50 -6.25 -7.26 11.90
N ASP A 51 -5.40 -7.69 12.83
CA ASP A 51 -4.87 -6.86 13.90
C ASP A 51 -3.69 -6.00 13.41
N PHE A 52 -3.09 -5.21 14.30
CA PHE A 52 -1.94 -4.38 13.95
C PHE A 52 -0.74 -5.19 13.42
N LYS A 53 -0.55 -6.43 13.90
CA LYS A 53 0.51 -7.30 13.42
C LYS A 53 0.22 -7.74 11.98
N GLY A 54 -1.02 -8.09 11.67
CA GLY A 54 -1.40 -8.42 10.30
C GLY A 54 -1.35 -7.22 9.35
N LEU A 55 -1.73 -6.02 9.79
CA LEU A 55 -1.54 -4.80 9.01
C LEU A 55 -0.06 -4.55 8.70
N ALA A 56 0.83 -4.79 9.68
CA ALA A 56 2.27 -4.70 9.47
C ALA A 56 2.75 -5.75 8.44
N THR A 57 2.31 -7.01 8.55
CA THR A 57 2.63 -8.06 7.57
C THR A 57 2.18 -7.69 6.15
N ILE A 58 0.99 -7.13 6.00
CA ILE A 58 0.49 -6.66 4.69
C ILE A 58 1.40 -5.55 4.16
N MET A 59 1.72 -4.55 4.97
CA MET A 59 2.56 -3.43 4.54
C MET A 59 4.00 -3.87 4.19
N ILE A 60 4.56 -4.86 4.90
CA ILE A 60 5.83 -5.51 4.55
C ILE A 60 5.73 -6.16 3.17
N GLY A 61 4.68 -6.94 2.92
CA GLY A 61 4.44 -7.55 1.61
C GLY A 61 4.33 -6.52 0.48
N ILE A 62 3.62 -5.41 0.71
CA ILE A 62 3.53 -4.29 -0.23
C ILE A 62 4.91 -3.65 -0.49
N GLY A 63 5.72 -3.48 0.56
CA GLY A 63 7.09 -2.97 0.46
C GLY A 63 8.01 -3.88 -0.35
N MET A 64 7.95 -5.19 -0.10
CA MET A 64 8.71 -6.21 -0.83
C MET A 64 8.32 -6.23 -2.31
N ALA A 65 7.01 -6.22 -2.61
CA ALA A 65 6.50 -6.22 -3.98
C ALA A 65 6.93 -4.96 -4.76
N ASN A 66 6.79 -3.77 -4.15
CA ASN A 66 7.22 -2.53 -4.78
C ASN A 66 8.75 -2.48 -4.99
N SER A 67 9.53 -2.95 -4.02
CA SER A 67 11.00 -2.98 -4.14
C SER A 67 11.44 -3.93 -5.26
N THR A 68 10.84 -5.12 -5.33
CA THR A 68 11.09 -6.11 -6.39
C THR A 68 10.70 -5.57 -7.77
N ALA A 69 9.52 -4.97 -7.88
CA ALA A 69 9.04 -4.36 -9.12
C ALA A 69 9.95 -3.22 -9.58
N THR A 70 10.41 -2.38 -8.65
CA THR A 70 11.31 -1.27 -8.95
C THR A 70 12.68 -1.78 -9.41
N SER A 71 13.27 -2.76 -8.71
CA SER A 71 14.53 -3.39 -9.13
C SER A 71 14.42 -3.97 -10.54
N SER A 72 13.33 -4.70 -10.82
CA SER A 72 13.07 -5.29 -12.14
C SER A 72 12.89 -4.23 -13.23
N TYR A 73 12.16 -3.15 -12.93
CA TYR A 73 12.00 -2.02 -13.84
C TYR A 73 13.35 -1.39 -14.17
N LEU A 74 14.17 -1.07 -13.17
CA LEU A 74 15.48 -0.45 -13.35
C LEU A 74 16.43 -1.37 -14.13
N LEU A 75 16.38 -2.68 -13.90
CA LEU A 75 17.14 -3.66 -14.68
C LEU A 75 16.69 -3.63 -16.16
N SER A 76 15.39 -3.58 -16.43
CA SER A 76 14.89 -3.46 -17.81
C SER A 76 15.38 -2.18 -18.49
N GLN A 77 15.43 -1.05 -17.78
CA GLN A 77 15.94 0.22 -18.31
C GLN A 77 17.45 0.15 -18.57
N LEU A 78 18.21 -0.53 -17.70
CA LEU A 78 19.64 -0.75 -17.88
C LEU A 78 19.94 -1.52 -19.17
N LEU A 79 19.08 -2.48 -19.50
CA LEU A 79 19.20 -3.32 -20.70
C LEU A 79 18.71 -2.62 -21.98
N SER A 80 17.77 -1.67 -21.88
CA SER A 80 17.03 -1.15 -23.05
C SER A 80 17.26 0.33 -23.40
N ALA A 81 17.53 1.21 -22.42
CA ALA A 81 17.27 2.65 -22.61
C ALA A 81 18.49 3.56 -22.44
N PHE A 82 19.53 3.12 -21.72
CA PHE A 82 20.72 3.95 -21.53
C PHE A 82 21.76 3.60 -22.58
N GLY A 83 22.08 4.56 -23.46
CA GLY A 83 23.11 4.43 -24.51
C GLY A 83 24.51 4.14 -23.96
N ASN A 84 25.57 4.72 -24.54
CA ASN A 84 26.94 4.51 -24.05
C ASN A 84 27.30 5.32 -22.79
N ASP A 85 26.33 5.88 -22.06
CA ASP A 85 26.59 6.58 -20.80
C ASP A 85 26.93 5.58 -19.68
N VAL A 86 28.24 5.39 -19.49
CA VAL A 86 28.81 4.49 -18.49
C VAL A 86 28.48 4.94 -17.06
N ALA A 87 28.43 6.26 -16.81
CA ALA A 87 28.15 6.79 -15.49
C ALA A 87 26.71 6.48 -15.09
N MET A 88 25.75 6.71 -15.99
CA MET A 88 24.35 6.44 -15.75
C MET A 88 24.08 4.93 -15.57
N LYS A 89 24.74 4.08 -16.37
CA LYS A 89 24.65 2.61 -16.21
C LYS A 89 25.13 2.15 -14.82
N LYS A 90 26.22 2.74 -14.31
CA LYS A 90 26.72 2.43 -12.97
C LYS A 90 25.72 2.82 -11.89
N VAL A 91 25.19 4.05 -11.94
CA VAL A 91 24.19 4.53 -10.97
C VAL A 91 22.96 3.64 -11.00
N LEU A 92 22.48 3.28 -12.18
CA LEU A 92 21.30 2.44 -12.31
C LEU A 92 21.52 1.03 -11.75
N LYS A 93 22.70 0.44 -11.98
CA LYS A 93 23.07 -0.84 -11.36
C LYS A 93 23.05 -0.74 -9.83
N GLU A 94 23.63 0.32 -9.25
CA GLU A 94 23.58 0.54 -7.79
C GLU A 94 22.13 0.66 -7.29
N CYS A 95 21.23 1.27 -8.06
CA CYS A 95 19.81 1.32 -7.70
C CYS A 95 19.15 -0.06 -7.77
N VAL A 96 19.41 -0.86 -8.82
CA VAL A 96 18.93 -2.24 -8.94
C VAL A 96 19.31 -3.04 -7.69
N ASP A 97 20.58 -2.97 -7.30
CA ASP A 97 21.12 -3.69 -6.14
C ASP A 97 20.47 -3.20 -4.83
N LYS A 98 20.35 -1.87 -4.63
CA LYS A 98 19.72 -1.30 -3.43
C LYS A 98 18.25 -1.70 -3.27
N TYR A 99 17.48 -1.70 -4.36
CA TYR A 99 16.09 -2.16 -4.31
C TYR A 99 15.99 -3.68 -4.11
N GLY A 100 16.96 -4.45 -4.61
CA GLY A 100 17.09 -5.88 -4.30
C GLY A 100 17.32 -6.11 -2.80
N PHE A 101 18.31 -5.45 -2.21
CA PHE A 101 18.58 -5.54 -0.77
C PHE A 101 17.41 -5.05 0.09
N ALA A 102 16.70 -4.01 -0.34
CA ALA A 102 15.49 -3.55 0.35
C ALA A 102 14.39 -4.62 0.34
N ALA A 103 14.22 -5.36 -0.75
CA ALA A 103 13.26 -6.46 -0.81
C ALA A 103 13.68 -7.64 0.09
N GLU A 104 14.97 -7.98 0.15
CA GLU A 104 15.51 -9.06 0.98
C GLU A 104 15.46 -8.76 2.49
N ALA A 105 15.56 -7.48 2.87
CA ALA A 105 15.56 -7.05 4.26
C ALA A 105 14.16 -6.95 4.89
N LEU A 106 13.10 -7.01 4.08
CA LEU A 106 11.69 -6.94 4.48
C LEU A 106 11.12 -8.35 4.69
#